data_AF-A0A363D5Y3-F1
#
_entry.id   AF-A0A363D5Y3-F1
#
_cell.length_a   1.000
_cell.length_b   1.000
_cell.length_c   1.000
_cell.angle_alpha   90.00
_cell.angle_beta   90.00
_cell.angle_gamma   90.00
#
_symmetry.space_group_name_H-M   'P 1'
#
loop_
_entity.id
_entity.type
_entity.pdbx_description
1 polymer ?
#
loop_
_entity_poly.entity_id
_entity_poly.type
_entity_poly.pdbx_seq_one_letter_code
_entity_poly.pdbx_strand_id
1 'polypeptide(L)'
;MNLMFLVIGLVVLLIVVILIPTSLGSKKNKKNSENINNSEIKINDLILPRKIEQMNPYSLFQACKIITDSYVALNYVNKLASALDKIEWHSWQISILIQFLKVHKDFILPYDIKIINSMILNLSNDLKEKEMQKIFKKYINHVNIEKNRDELSREIIWTAREVSVILFNILKNQKG
;
A
#
# COMPACT_ATOMS: atom_id res chain seq x y z
N MET A 1 -52.03 -26.80 0.85
CA MET A 1 -50.80 -27.27 0.17
C MET A 1 -50.29 -26.30 -0.89
N ASN A 2 -51.11 -25.74 -1.77
CA ASN A 2 -50.64 -24.88 -2.89
C ASN A 2 -49.92 -23.58 -2.48
N LEU A 3 -50.33 -22.89 -1.41
CA LEU A 3 -49.70 -21.63 -1.02
C LEU A 3 -48.29 -21.83 -0.41
N MET A 4 -48.09 -22.95 0.30
CA MET A 4 -46.79 -23.27 0.92
C MET A 4 -45.74 -23.62 -0.15
N PHE A 5 -46.15 -24.34 -1.21
CA PHE A 5 -45.28 -24.63 -2.36
C PHE A 5 -44.90 -23.37 -3.15
N LEU A 6 -45.81 -22.38 -3.26
CA LEU A 6 -45.51 -21.09 -3.88
C LEU A 6 -44.46 -20.30 -3.08
N VAL A 7 -44.58 -20.28 -1.74
CA VAL A 7 -43.62 -19.57 -0.88
C VAL A 7 -42.26 -20.26 -0.90
N ILE A 8 -42.22 -21.60 -0.82
CA ILE A 8 -40.97 -22.36 -0.91
C ILE A 8 -40.30 -22.18 -2.27
N GLY A 9 -41.07 -22.18 -3.37
CA GLY A 9 -40.55 -21.93 -4.71
C GLY A 9 -39.92 -20.54 -4.85
N LEU A 10 -40.54 -19.52 -4.25
CA LEU A 10 -40.06 -18.13 -4.32
C LEU A 10 -38.77 -17.92 -3.50
N VAL A 11 -38.64 -18.60 -2.34
CA VAL A 11 -37.42 -18.58 -1.53
C VAL A 11 -36.26 -19.30 -2.23
N VAL A 12 -36.51 -20.44 -2.87
CA VAL A 12 -35.49 -21.16 -3.65
C VAL A 12 -35.04 -20.33 -4.85
N LEU A 13 -35.95 -19.65 -5.54
CA LEU A 13 -35.62 -18.80 -6.69
C LEU A 13 -34.74 -17.59 -6.30
N LEU A 14 -34.99 -16.99 -5.12
CA LEU A 14 -34.16 -15.91 -4.59
C LEU A 14 -32.73 -16.36 -4.25
N ILE A 15 -32.56 -17.58 -3.72
CA ILE A 15 -31.24 -18.14 -3.39
C ILE A 15 -30.43 -18.44 -4.66
N VAL A 16 -31.09 -18.89 -5.74
CA VAL A 16 -30.42 -19.18 -7.02
C VAL A 16 -29.92 -17.90 -7.70
N VAL A 17 -30.64 -16.78 -7.60
CA VAL A 17 -30.20 -15.50 -8.17
C VAL A 17 -28.94 -14.93 -7.47
N ILE A 18 -28.77 -15.18 -6.17
CA ILE A 18 -27.59 -14.73 -5.39
C ILE A 18 -26.35 -15.56 -5.72
N LEU A 19 -26.52 -16.82 -6.15
CA LEU A 19 -25.42 -17.75 -6.43
C LEU A 19 -24.90 -17.72 -7.87
N ILE A 20 -25.48 -16.92 -8.77
CA ILE A 20 -24.89 -16.69 -10.09
C ILE A 20 -23.65 -15.81 -9.85
N PRO A 21 -22.42 -16.32 -10.05
CA PRO A 21 -21.26 -15.46 -10.04
C PRO A 21 -21.42 -14.56 -11.26
N THR A 22 -21.69 -13.27 -11.05
CA THR A 22 -21.55 -12.26 -12.08
C THR A 22 -20.06 -12.13 -12.41
N SER A 23 -19.50 -13.12 -13.10
CA SER A 23 -18.25 -12.98 -13.81
C SER A 23 -18.52 -12.14 -15.06
N LEU A 24 -18.75 -10.84 -14.85
CA LEU A 24 -18.45 -9.88 -15.88
C LEU A 24 -16.94 -10.01 -16.10
N GLY A 25 -16.59 -10.70 -17.19
CA GLY A 25 -15.21 -10.81 -17.63
C GLY A 25 -14.64 -9.42 -17.75
N SER A 26 -13.88 -8.99 -16.74
CA SER A 26 -12.99 -7.86 -16.92
C SER A 26 -12.05 -8.28 -18.03
N LYS A 27 -12.08 -7.55 -19.14
CA LYS A 27 -11.00 -7.60 -20.11
C LYS A 27 -9.74 -7.40 -19.28
N LYS A 28 -8.97 -8.48 -19.09
CA LYS A 28 -7.58 -8.39 -18.66
C LYS A 28 -6.91 -7.55 -19.72
N ASN A 29 -6.82 -6.25 -19.48
CA ASN A 29 -5.80 -5.43 -20.11
C ASN A 29 -4.51 -6.08 -19.64
N LYS A 30 -3.96 -6.90 -20.51
CA LYS A 30 -2.61 -7.43 -20.43
C LYS A 30 -1.74 -6.18 -20.40
N LYS A 31 -1.41 -5.69 -19.19
CA LYS A 31 -0.32 -4.74 -19.03
C LYS A 31 0.86 -5.42 -19.71
N ASN A 32 1.35 -4.84 -20.79
CA ASN A 32 2.65 -5.19 -21.31
C ASN A 32 3.61 -4.98 -20.14
N SER A 33 4.00 -6.07 -19.48
CA SER A 33 5.20 -6.04 -18.67
C SER A 33 6.33 -5.92 -19.67
N GLU A 34 6.65 -4.70 -20.06
CA GLU A 34 8.01 -4.43 -20.47
C GLU A 34 8.88 -4.98 -19.34
N ASN A 35 9.73 -5.95 -19.67
CA ASN A 35 10.74 -6.43 -18.76
C ASN A 35 11.49 -5.19 -18.29
N ILE A 36 11.22 -4.73 -17.07
CA ILE A 36 11.97 -3.68 -16.44
C ILE A 36 13.36 -4.27 -16.27
N ASN A 37 14.23 -3.95 -17.24
CA ASN A 37 15.63 -4.29 -17.25
C ASN A 37 16.26 -3.86 -15.91
N ASN A 38 17.45 -4.39 -15.61
CA ASN A 38 18.23 -4.16 -14.39
C ASN A 38 18.51 -2.69 -14.00
N SER A 39 17.92 -1.70 -14.66
CA SER A 39 17.99 -0.29 -14.31
C SER A 39 17.32 0.01 -12.96
N GLU A 40 17.98 0.88 -12.20
CA GLU A 40 17.47 1.49 -10.98
C GLU A 40 16.20 2.31 -11.28
N ILE A 41 15.15 2.14 -10.48
CA ILE A 41 13.90 2.89 -10.61
C ILE A 41 14.08 4.19 -9.85
N LYS A 42 13.96 5.32 -10.54
CA LYS A 42 13.93 6.63 -9.88
C LYS A 42 12.55 6.84 -9.28
N ILE A 43 12.50 7.37 -8.05
CA ILE A 43 11.23 7.67 -7.37
C ILE A 43 10.32 8.59 -8.18
N ASN A 44 10.91 9.50 -8.97
CA ASN A 44 10.16 10.44 -9.80
C ASN A 44 9.39 9.76 -10.94
N ASP A 45 9.84 8.60 -11.38
CA ASP A 45 9.24 7.83 -12.47
C ASP A 45 8.06 6.96 -11.99
N LEU A 46 7.85 6.85 -10.68
CA LEU A 46 6.71 6.12 -10.11
C LEU A 46 5.42 6.89 -10.32
N ILE A 47 4.49 6.31 -11.07
CA ILE A 47 3.12 6.81 -11.24
C ILE A 47 2.27 6.27 -10.09
N LEU A 48 1.52 7.15 -9.42
CA LEU A 48 0.65 6.78 -8.30
C LEU A 48 -0.83 7.01 -8.64
N PRO A 49 -1.78 6.49 -7.87
CA PRO A 49 -3.20 6.74 -8.11
C PRO A 49 -3.48 8.24 -8.20
N ARG A 50 -4.23 8.66 -9.22
CA ARG A 50 -4.48 10.08 -9.53
C ARG A 50 -4.97 10.89 -8.32
N LYS A 51 -5.83 10.30 -7.50
CA LYS A 51 -6.35 10.94 -6.27
C LYS A 51 -5.26 11.25 -5.24
N ILE A 52 -4.17 10.48 -5.21
CA ILE A 52 -3.02 10.67 -4.32
C ILE A 52 -2.07 11.71 -4.92
N GLU A 53 -1.74 11.61 -6.21
CA GLU A 53 -0.87 12.60 -6.89
C GLU A 53 -1.44 14.02 -6.83
N GLN A 54 -2.78 14.13 -6.86
CA GLN A 54 -3.50 15.40 -6.81
C GLN A 54 -3.83 15.87 -5.39
N MET A 55 -3.39 15.17 -4.33
CA MET A 55 -3.60 15.65 -2.97
C MET A 55 -2.85 16.96 -2.75
N ASN A 56 -3.52 17.95 -2.15
CA ASN A 56 -2.83 19.14 -1.70
C ASN A 56 -1.79 18.78 -0.60
N PRO A 57 -0.72 19.57 -0.44
CA PRO A 57 0.39 19.24 0.45
C PRO A 57 -0.03 18.95 1.90
N TYR A 58 -0.95 19.74 2.46
CA TYR A 58 -1.43 19.55 3.83
C TYR A 58 -2.20 18.24 4.00
N SER A 59 -3.07 17.89 3.04
CA SER A 59 -3.84 16.64 3.09
C SER A 59 -2.94 15.42 2.94
N LEU A 60 -1.94 15.50 2.06
CA LEU A 60 -0.94 14.46 1.91
C LEU A 60 -0.12 14.29 3.21
N PHE A 61 0.28 15.39 3.84
CA PHE A 61 0.94 15.39 5.14
C PHE A 61 0.08 14.71 6.22
N GLN A 62 -1.19 15.11 6.35
CA GLN A 62 -2.10 14.51 7.33
C GLN A 62 -2.30 13.01 7.09
N ALA A 63 -2.46 12.60 5.83
CA ALA A 63 -2.59 11.19 5.48
C ALA A 63 -1.32 10.41 5.83
N CYS A 64 -0.14 10.93 5.49
CA CYS A 64 1.14 10.31 5.86
C CYS A 64 1.33 10.26 7.39
N LYS A 65 0.93 11.31 8.11
CA LYS A 65 0.95 11.34 9.57
C LYS A 65 0.06 10.25 10.16
N ILE A 66 -1.19 10.10 9.71
CA ILE A 66 -2.10 9.04 10.21
C ILE A 66 -1.51 7.64 10.02
N ILE A 67 -0.85 7.40 8.88
CA ILE A 67 -0.15 6.13 8.60
C ILE A 67 1.00 5.92 9.57
N THR A 68 1.78 6.98 9.83
CA THR A 68 2.91 6.95 10.76
C THR A 68 2.43 6.75 12.21
N ASP A 69 1.36 7.43 12.62
CA ASP A 69 0.71 7.26 13.93
C ASP A 69 0.26 5.80 14.11
N SER A 70 -0.35 5.21 13.08
CA SER A 70 -0.78 3.80 13.09
C SER A 70 0.42 2.85 13.23
N TYR A 71 1.50 3.12 12.50
CA TYR A 71 2.74 2.35 12.60
C TYR A 71 3.35 2.41 14.02
N VAL A 72 3.35 3.60 14.65
CA VAL A 72 3.82 3.80 16.03
C VAL A 72 2.90 3.09 17.02
N ALA A 73 1.58 3.20 16.87
CA ALA A 73 0.61 2.54 17.73
C ALA A 73 0.71 1.01 17.69
N LEU A 74 1.05 0.45 16.52
CA LEU A 74 1.33 -0.98 16.36
C LEU A 74 2.68 -1.40 16.96
N ASN A 75 3.48 -0.46 17.45
CA ASN A 75 4.71 -0.65 18.23
C ASN A 75 5.77 -1.53 17.54
N TYR A 76 5.94 -1.41 16.22
CA TYR A 76 6.92 -2.20 15.47
C TYR A 76 8.37 -2.00 15.92
N VAL A 77 8.70 -0.84 16.51
CA VAL A 77 10.03 -0.54 17.05
C VAL A 77 10.51 -1.60 18.04
N ASN A 78 9.59 -2.18 18.83
CA ASN A 78 9.89 -3.16 19.87
C ASN A 78 9.58 -4.61 19.47
N LYS A 79 9.14 -4.87 18.22
CA LYS A 79 8.80 -6.24 17.78
C LYS A 79 10.02 -7.00 17.27
N LEU A 80 9.91 -8.34 17.32
CA LEU A 80 10.85 -9.25 16.68
C LEU A 80 10.82 -9.13 15.15
N ALA A 81 11.91 -9.52 14.49
CA ALA A 81 12.04 -9.48 13.03
C ALA A 81 10.89 -10.20 12.30
N SER A 82 10.45 -11.36 12.79
CA SER A 82 9.36 -12.14 12.20
C SER A 82 8.02 -11.40 12.20
N ALA A 83 7.81 -10.46 13.12
CA ALA A 83 6.61 -9.64 13.13
C ALA A 83 6.65 -8.54 12.06
N LEU A 84 7.84 -8.11 11.62
CA LEU A 84 7.97 -7.17 10.51
C LEU A 84 7.63 -7.82 9.17
N ASP A 85 7.75 -9.14 9.06
CA ASP A 85 7.46 -9.90 7.84
C ASP A 85 5.96 -10.14 7.62
N LYS A 86 5.10 -9.72 8.57
CA LYS A 86 3.65 -9.83 8.44
C LYS A 86 3.11 -8.91 7.35
N ILE A 87 2.34 -9.50 6.43
CA ILE A 87 1.61 -8.80 5.39
C ILE A 87 0.31 -8.25 6.00
N GLU A 88 0.29 -6.95 6.30
CA GLU A 88 -0.83 -6.31 7.00
C GLU A 88 -1.10 -4.86 6.59
N TRP A 89 -0.31 -4.34 5.64
CA TRP A 89 -0.47 -2.99 5.09
C TRP A 89 -1.04 -3.03 3.68
N HIS A 90 -1.90 -2.06 3.35
CA HIS A 90 -2.61 -2.04 2.09
C HIS A 90 -2.02 -1.06 1.08
N SER A 91 -2.19 -1.35 -0.22
CA SER A 91 -1.58 -0.57 -1.31
C SER A 91 -1.91 0.92 -1.25
N TRP A 92 -3.11 1.31 -0.82
CA TRP A 92 -3.46 2.74 -0.67
C TRP A 92 -2.53 3.48 0.31
N GLN A 93 -2.17 2.86 1.46
CA GLN A 93 -1.25 3.47 2.42
C GLN A 93 0.15 3.62 1.82
N ILE A 94 0.61 2.59 1.10
CA ILE A 94 1.94 2.61 0.47
C ILE A 94 2.02 3.67 -0.62
N SER A 95 0.97 3.83 -1.43
CA SER A 95 0.90 4.90 -2.41
C SER A 95 0.99 6.29 -1.75
N ILE A 96 0.35 6.51 -0.60
CA ILE A 96 0.48 7.78 0.14
C ILE A 96 1.91 8.00 0.63
N LEU A 97 2.55 6.97 1.20
CA LEU A 97 3.92 7.09 1.69
C LEU A 97 4.92 7.36 0.56
N ILE A 98 4.78 6.68 -0.58
CA ILE A 98 5.63 6.92 -1.75
C ILE A 98 5.40 8.33 -2.30
N GLN A 99 4.15 8.81 -2.39
CA GLN A 99 3.88 10.18 -2.85
C GLN A 99 4.52 11.19 -1.91
N PHE A 100 4.37 11.00 -0.60
CA PHE A 100 4.99 11.88 0.40
C PHE A 100 6.52 11.84 0.30
N LEU A 101 7.13 10.69 0.02
CA LEU A 101 8.57 10.58 -0.22
C LEU A 101 9.01 11.25 -1.53
N LYS A 102 8.18 11.19 -2.57
CA LYS A 102 8.45 11.71 -3.92
C LYS A 102 8.45 13.23 -3.99
N VAL A 103 7.53 13.89 -3.29
CA VAL A 103 7.39 15.35 -3.35
C VAL A 103 8.32 16.05 -2.35
N HIS A 104 8.80 17.24 -2.72
CA HIS A 104 9.45 18.14 -1.76
C HIS A 104 8.45 18.54 -0.67
N LYS A 105 8.92 18.58 0.58
CA LYS A 105 8.07 18.72 1.75
C LYS A 105 8.24 20.08 2.38
N ASP A 106 7.17 20.87 2.36
CA ASP A 106 7.02 22.02 3.24
C ASP A 106 6.64 21.60 4.68
N PHE A 107 6.22 20.33 4.85
CA PHE A 107 5.75 19.77 6.12
C PHE A 107 6.66 18.64 6.62
N ILE A 108 7.04 18.73 7.89
CA ILE A 108 7.89 17.74 8.58
C ILE A 108 7.01 16.89 9.49
N LEU A 109 7.17 15.56 9.45
CA LEU A 109 6.47 14.68 10.40
C LEU A 109 7.06 14.88 11.81
N PRO A 110 6.23 14.89 12.86
CA PRO A 110 6.70 15.07 14.24
C PRO A 110 7.30 13.79 14.83
N TYR A 111 8.17 13.10 14.08
CA TYR A 111 8.75 11.81 14.44
C TYR A 111 10.25 11.78 14.16
N ASP A 112 10.99 11.07 15.01
CA ASP A 112 12.41 10.77 14.80
C ASP A 112 12.58 9.33 14.32
N ILE A 113 13.71 9.05 13.65
CA ILE A 113 14.07 7.71 13.17
C ILE A 113 14.05 6.63 14.26
N LYS A 114 14.10 7.02 15.54
CA LYS A 114 13.93 6.12 16.70
C LYS A 114 12.62 5.32 16.71
N ILE A 115 11.60 5.70 15.95
CA ILE A 115 10.38 4.89 15.80
C ILE A 115 10.59 3.64 14.92
N ILE A 116 11.71 3.56 14.20
CA ILE A 116 12.03 2.45 13.30
C ILE A 116 12.73 1.33 14.09
N ASN A 117 12.34 0.09 13.79
CA ASN A 117 12.96 -1.09 14.41
C ASN A 117 14.48 -1.13 14.14
N SER A 118 15.24 -1.53 15.16
CA SER A 118 16.71 -1.57 15.10
C SER A 118 17.25 -2.45 13.96
N MET A 119 16.54 -3.51 13.60
CA MET A 119 16.89 -4.36 12.45
C MET A 119 17.04 -3.54 11.17
N ILE A 120 16.13 -2.59 10.94
CA ILE A 120 16.14 -1.73 9.75
C ILE A 120 17.15 -0.60 9.92
N LEU A 121 17.22 0.02 11.11
CA LEU A 121 18.20 1.07 11.38
C LEU A 121 19.64 0.61 11.14
N ASN A 122 19.96 -0.63 11.54
CA ASN A 122 21.29 -1.21 11.47
C ASN A 122 21.69 -1.72 10.07
N LEU A 123 20.79 -1.72 9.09
CA LEU A 123 21.16 -2.06 7.71
C LEU A 123 22.18 -1.06 7.16
N SER A 124 23.09 -1.50 6.29
CA SER A 124 23.93 -0.56 5.53
C SER A 124 23.07 0.30 4.60
N ASN A 125 23.57 1.48 4.20
CA ASN A 125 22.86 2.34 3.24
C ASN A 125 22.58 1.59 1.92
N ASP A 126 23.54 0.81 1.42
CA ASP A 126 23.38 -0.01 0.21
C ASP A 126 22.26 -1.03 0.34
N LEU A 127 22.13 -1.67 1.51
CA LEU A 127 21.04 -2.62 1.75
C LEU A 127 19.70 -1.91 1.83
N LYS A 128 19.63 -0.74 2.48
CA LYS A 128 18.40 0.07 2.53
C LYS A 128 17.97 0.52 1.13
N GLU A 129 18.91 0.92 0.28
CA GLU A 129 18.62 1.29 -1.11
C GLU A 129 18.12 0.08 -1.91
N LYS A 130 18.77 -1.09 -1.77
CA LYS A 130 18.29 -2.33 -2.39
C LYS A 130 16.87 -2.70 -1.94
N GLU A 131 16.53 -2.50 -0.68
CA GLU A 131 15.17 -2.71 -0.17
C GLU A 131 14.17 -1.70 -0.78
N MET A 132 14.53 -0.42 -0.90
CA MET A 132 13.71 0.57 -1.60
C MET A 132 13.46 0.20 -3.07
N GLN A 133 14.50 -0.24 -3.78
CA GLN A 133 14.37 -0.69 -5.16
C GLN A 133 13.45 -1.92 -5.30
N LYS A 134 13.51 -2.87 -4.35
CA LYS A 134 12.57 -4.00 -4.31
C LYS A 134 11.12 -3.52 -4.09
N ILE A 135 10.91 -2.57 -3.19
CA ILE A 135 9.59 -1.97 -2.93
C ILE A 135 9.05 -1.30 -4.19
N PHE A 136 9.87 -0.52 -4.91
CA PHE A 136 9.47 0.13 -6.15
C PHE A 136 9.12 -0.89 -7.26
N LYS A 137 9.94 -1.92 -7.44
CA LYS A 137 9.64 -3.02 -8.39
C LYS A 137 8.33 -3.71 -8.03
N LYS A 138 8.14 -4.05 -6.76
CA LYS A 138 6.90 -4.67 -6.27
C LYS A 138 5.70 -3.77 -6.53
N TYR A 139 5.83 -2.46 -6.27
CA TYR A 139 4.78 -1.48 -6.48
C TYR A 139 4.33 -1.44 -7.94
N ILE A 140 5.27 -1.26 -8.87
CA ILE A 140 4.97 -1.20 -10.31
C ILE A 140 4.29 -2.48 -10.81
N ASN A 141 4.75 -3.64 -10.33
CA ASN A 141 4.28 -4.94 -10.80
C ASN A 141 2.90 -5.33 -10.24
N HIS A 142 2.56 -4.91 -9.03
CA HIS A 142 1.37 -5.42 -8.33
C HIS A 142 0.29 -4.38 -8.04
N VAL A 143 0.63 -3.09 -7.99
CA VAL A 143 -0.35 -2.03 -7.70
C VAL A 143 -0.99 -1.55 -8.99
N ASN A 144 -2.32 -1.62 -9.05
CA ASN A 144 -3.08 -1.02 -10.14
C ASN A 144 -3.47 0.43 -9.79
N ILE A 145 -2.76 1.40 -10.36
CA ILE A 145 -2.97 2.83 -10.11
C ILE A 145 -4.36 3.36 -10.49
N GLU A 146 -5.09 2.64 -11.35
CA GLU A 146 -6.45 3.02 -11.77
C GLU A 146 -7.51 2.67 -10.72
N LYS A 147 -7.17 1.85 -9.73
CA LYS A 147 -8.10 1.45 -8.67
C LYS A 147 -8.35 2.60 -7.71
N ASN A 148 -9.58 2.64 -7.19
CA ASN A 148 -9.97 3.62 -6.19
C ASN A 148 -9.44 3.26 -4.78
N ARG A 149 -9.67 4.16 -3.82
CA ARG A 149 -9.25 3.98 -2.42
C ARG A 149 -9.70 2.66 -1.83
N ASP A 150 -10.98 2.31 -1.99
CA ASP A 150 -11.56 1.15 -1.31
C ASP A 150 -11.03 -0.15 -1.93
N GLU A 151 -10.80 -0.16 -3.24
CA GLU A 151 -10.15 -1.28 -3.93
C GLU A 151 -8.69 -1.46 -3.50
N LEU A 152 -7.91 -0.37 -3.46
CA LEU A 152 -6.50 -0.38 -3.03
C LEU A 152 -6.33 -0.62 -1.52
N SER A 153 -7.38 -0.38 -0.72
CA SER A 153 -7.39 -0.70 0.71
C SER A 153 -7.65 -2.19 0.97
N ARG A 154 -8.23 -2.91 0.01
CA ARG A 154 -8.37 -4.37 0.06
C ARG A 154 -7.12 -5.12 -0.41
N GLU A 155 -6.19 -4.44 -1.08
CA GLU A 155 -4.91 -5.01 -1.51
C GLU A 155 -3.89 -5.03 -0.36
N ILE A 156 -4.06 -5.97 0.57
CA ILE A 156 -3.14 -6.17 1.69
C ILE A 156 -2.00 -7.08 1.24
N ILE A 157 -0.95 -6.48 0.67
CA ILE A 157 0.21 -7.20 0.13
C ILE A 157 1.53 -6.73 0.73
N TRP A 158 1.51 -5.73 1.61
CA TRP A 158 2.71 -5.05 2.10
C TRP A 158 3.05 -5.45 3.52
N THR A 159 4.34 -5.70 3.73
CA THR A 159 4.84 -6.08 5.05
C THR A 159 5.14 -4.85 5.90
N ALA A 160 5.08 -5.01 7.22
CA ALA A 160 5.52 -3.95 8.12
C ALA A 160 6.99 -3.57 7.89
N ARG A 161 7.85 -4.51 7.48
CA ARG A 161 9.24 -4.28 7.06
C ARG A 161 9.32 -3.27 5.91
N GLU A 162 8.52 -3.47 4.86
CA GLU A 162 8.50 -2.57 3.70
C GLU A 162 8.05 -1.17 4.13
N VAL A 163 7.03 -1.07 4.99
CA VAL A 163 6.58 0.21 5.56
C VAL A 163 7.69 0.88 6.39
N SER A 164 8.40 0.12 7.24
CA SER A 164 9.53 0.62 8.02
C SER A 164 10.62 1.23 7.15
N VAL A 165 10.95 0.60 6.02
CA VAL A 165 11.99 1.10 5.09
C VAL A 165 11.55 2.40 4.42
N ILE A 166 10.28 2.52 4.00
CA ILE A 166 9.77 3.76 3.40
C ILE A 166 9.75 4.89 4.44
N LEU A 167 9.24 4.62 5.65
CA LEU A 167 9.20 5.60 6.74
C LEU A 167 10.61 6.04 7.16
N PHE A 168 11.58 5.12 7.21
CA PHE A 168 12.98 5.47 7.46
C PHE A 168 13.48 6.51 6.46
N ASN A 169 13.26 6.29 5.16
CA ASN A 169 13.69 7.23 4.11
C ASN A 169 12.96 8.58 4.21
N ILE A 170 11.66 8.55 4.55
CA ILE A 170 10.88 9.76 4.81
C ILE A 170 11.47 10.59 5.95
N LEU A 171 11.80 9.95 7.09
CA LEU A 171 12.27 10.63 8.31
C LEU A 171 13.75 11.03 8.23
N LYS A 172 14.59 10.23 7.57
CA LYS A 172 16.00 10.57 7.33
C LYS A 172 16.13 11.85 6.50
N ASN A 173 15.30 11.98 5.46
CA ASN A 173 15.34 13.10 4.53
C ASN A 173 14.62 14.36 5.06
N GLN A 174 14.06 14.34 6.28
CA GLN A 174 13.52 15.53 6.94
C GLN A 174 14.59 16.40 7.58
N LYS A 175 15.76 15.84 7.89
CA LYS A 175 16.91 16.57 8.41
C LYS A 175 17.72 17.10 7.22
N GLY A 176 17.14 18.06 6.50
CA GLY A 176 17.84 18.97 5.60
C GLY A 176 18.28 20.19 6.37
#